data_AF-A0AA92M7N7-F1
#
_entry.id   AF-A0AA92M7N7-F1
#
_cell.length_a   1.000
_cell.length_b   1.000
_cell.length_c   1.000
_cell.angle_alpha   90.00
_cell.angle_beta   90.00
_cell.angle_gamma   90.00
#
_symmetry.space_group_name_H-M   'P 1'
#
loop_
_entity.id
_entity.type
_entity.pdbx_description
1 polymer ?
#
loop_
_entity_poly.entity_id
_entity_poly.type
_entity_poly.pdbx_seq_one_letter_code
_entity_poly.pdbx_strand_id
1 'polypeptide(L)'
;MVFGWFKKERRPGPHTPALVDPAVQATVQWVAEVIGDHTEFQRRAQTAASTFDEARIPELPHYFHGDSMPPSELADRFPGLGQWMAVRQLAIFEILYFIGSPALPLLKRVAHGAYDWTQDNAIEVLCRLAAYDVERETTIQDLRMLIPKLRYEAVIYAAEPLVQQARSDTAIAAIIQDLLTVPEFAEVHAEIVQSAM
;
A
#
# COMPACT_ATOMS: atom_id res chain seq x y z
N MET A 1 18.04 8.29 55.85
CA MET A 1 17.01 7.51 55.13
C MET A 1 16.46 8.37 54.01
N VAL A 2 16.55 7.84 52.79
CA VAL A 2 16.28 8.46 51.49
C VAL A 2 14.78 8.39 51.19
N PHE A 3 14.15 9.46 50.71
CA PHE A 3 12.97 9.34 49.84
C PHE A 3 12.94 10.49 48.82
N GLY A 4 13.58 10.22 47.67
CA GLY A 4 13.44 11.03 46.47
C GLY A 4 12.06 10.82 45.87
N TRP A 5 11.37 11.93 45.61
CA TRP A 5 10.07 11.96 44.94
C TRP A 5 10.29 11.71 43.45
N PHE A 6 10.08 10.47 42.99
CA PHE A 6 9.99 10.16 41.58
C PHE A 6 8.66 10.71 41.03
N LYS A 7 8.73 11.76 40.20
CA LYS A 7 7.65 12.09 39.26
C LYS A 7 7.52 10.91 38.29
N LYS A 8 6.46 10.12 38.47
CA LYS A 8 6.06 9.10 37.50
C LYS A 8 5.53 9.83 36.28
N GLU A 9 6.33 9.91 35.23
CA GLU A 9 5.84 10.32 33.91
C GLU A 9 4.68 9.40 33.55
N ARG A 10 3.51 10.00 33.31
CA ARG A 10 2.33 9.26 32.85
C ARG A 10 2.70 8.69 31.49
N ARG A 11 2.82 7.36 31.42
CA ARG A 11 2.81 6.64 30.15
C ARG A 11 1.61 7.15 29.34
N PRO A 12 1.77 7.44 28.04
CA PRO A 12 0.64 7.81 27.21
C PRO A 12 -0.42 6.72 27.37
N GLY A 13 -1.66 7.13 27.64
CA GLY A 13 -2.80 6.23 27.75
C GLY A 13 -3.04 5.48 26.44
N PRO A 14 -3.94 4.49 26.43
CA PRO A 14 -4.30 3.80 25.20
C PRO A 14 -4.70 4.84 24.15
N HIS A 15 -4.15 4.69 22.94
CA HIS A 15 -4.47 5.53 21.79
C HIS A 15 -5.98 5.78 21.76
N THR A 16 -6.38 7.04 21.91
CA THR A 16 -7.72 7.46 21.53
C THR A 16 -7.92 6.94 20.12
N PRO A 17 -8.94 6.09 19.83
CA PRO A 17 -9.21 5.71 18.46
C PRO A 17 -9.35 7.02 17.69
N ALA A 18 -8.51 7.24 16.68
CA ALA A 18 -8.75 8.33 15.76
C ALA A 18 -10.21 8.18 15.31
N LEU A 19 -11.02 9.22 15.48
CA LEU A 19 -12.39 9.21 15.02
C LEU A 19 -12.33 8.98 13.51
N VAL A 20 -12.66 7.76 13.09
CA VAL A 20 -12.76 7.38 11.70
C VAL A 20 -13.79 8.29 11.06
N ASP A 21 -13.39 9.07 10.06
CA ASP A 21 -14.29 9.94 9.31
C ASP A 21 -15.17 9.06 8.42
N PRO A 22 -16.51 9.03 8.66
CA PRO A 22 -17.42 8.21 7.87
C PRO A 22 -17.37 8.52 6.37
N ALA A 23 -17.01 9.76 5.99
CA ALA A 23 -16.88 10.13 4.59
C ALA A 23 -15.67 9.48 3.91
N VAL A 24 -14.54 9.36 4.61
CA VAL A 24 -13.36 8.64 4.10
C VAL A 24 -13.67 7.15 4.00
N GLN A 25 -14.30 6.58 5.02
CA GLN A 25 -14.70 5.17 5.03
C GLN A 25 -15.63 4.84 3.86
N ALA A 26 -16.66 5.66 3.62
CA ALA A 26 -17.56 5.51 2.48
C ALA A 26 -16.83 5.65 1.14
N THR A 27 -15.85 6.57 1.04
CA THR A 27 -15.05 6.77 -0.17
C THR A 27 -14.19 5.54 -0.47
N VAL A 28 -13.50 4.99 0.54
CA VAL A 28 -12.69 3.77 0.38
C VAL A 28 -13.58 2.58 -0.02
N GLN A 29 -14.74 2.43 0.62
CA GLN A 29 -15.69 1.38 0.26
C GLN A 29 -16.17 1.54 -1.19
N TRP A 30 -16.52 2.75 -1.61
CA TRP A 30 -17.00 3.02 -2.98
C TRP A 30 -15.96 2.66 -4.05
N VAL A 31 -14.67 2.82 -3.77
CA VAL A 31 -13.58 2.35 -4.63
C VAL A 31 -13.43 0.82 -4.55
N ALA A 32 -13.40 0.25 -3.35
CA ALA A 32 -13.25 -1.19 -3.10
C ALA A 32 -14.36 -2.05 -3.76
N GLU A 33 -15.58 -1.54 -3.80
CA GLU A 33 -16.77 -2.20 -4.38
C GLU A 33 -16.61 -2.67 -5.82
N VAL A 34 -15.71 -2.06 -6.59
CA VAL A 34 -15.54 -2.32 -8.02
C VAL A 34 -14.20 -2.97 -8.36
N ILE A 35 -13.51 -3.58 -7.40
CA ILE A 35 -12.19 -4.22 -7.61
C ILE A 35 -12.17 -5.24 -8.77
N GLY A 36 -13.31 -5.86 -9.09
CA GLY A 36 -13.43 -6.79 -10.23
C GLY A 36 -13.48 -6.13 -11.61
N ASP A 37 -13.64 -4.81 -11.69
CA ASP A 37 -13.59 -4.01 -12.91
C ASP A 37 -12.43 -3.02 -12.80
N HIS A 38 -11.31 -3.37 -13.43
CA HIS A 38 -10.07 -2.59 -13.32
C HIS A 38 -10.25 -1.13 -13.78
N THR A 39 -10.96 -0.90 -14.88
CA THR A 39 -11.14 0.45 -15.44
C THR A 39 -11.98 1.30 -14.50
N GLU A 40 -13.08 0.75 -13.98
CA GLU A 40 -13.94 1.47 -13.04
C GLU A 40 -13.23 1.67 -11.69
N PHE A 41 -12.44 0.70 -11.22
CA PHE A 41 -11.63 0.81 -10.01
C PHE A 41 -10.64 1.98 -10.09
N GLN A 42 -9.87 2.08 -11.17
CA GLN A 42 -8.94 3.19 -11.40
C GLN A 42 -9.67 4.53 -11.49
N ARG A 43 -10.79 4.58 -12.24
CA ARG A 43 -11.58 5.80 -12.39
C ARG A 43 -12.11 6.30 -11.04
N ARG A 44 -12.60 5.39 -10.19
CA ARG A 44 -13.08 5.74 -8.84
C ARG A 44 -11.94 6.16 -7.92
N ALA A 45 -10.82 5.45 -7.94
CA ALA A 45 -9.64 5.81 -7.15
C ALA A 45 -9.11 7.21 -7.53
N GLN A 46 -9.03 7.52 -8.82
CA GLN A 46 -8.67 8.84 -9.31
C GLN A 46 -9.65 9.93 -8.86
N THR A 47 -10.95 9.65 -8.94
CA THR A 47 -12.00 10.57 -8.47
C THR A 47 -11.84 10.81 -6.96
N ALA A 48 -11.66 9.75 -6.18
CA ALA A 48 -11.45 9.83 -4.74
C ALA A 48 -10.19 10.63 -4.38
N ALA A 49 -9.07 10.38 -5.06
CA ALA A 49 -7.82 11.10 -4.86
C ALA A 49 -7.99 12.63 -4.97
N SER A 50 -8.82 13.11 -5.91
CA SER A 50 -9.11 14.55 -6.07
C SER A 50 -9.83 15.21 -4.89
N THR A 51 -10.34 14.41 -3.95
CA THR A 51 -11.06 14.89 -2.75
C THR A 51 -10.20 14.92 -1.49
N PHE A 52 -8.96 14.39 -1.56
CA PHE A 52 -8.01 14.44 -0.46
C PHE A 52 -7.15 15.70 -0.56
N ASP A 53 -7.05 16.43 0.54
CA ASP A 53 -5.99 17.41 0.72
C ASP A 53 -4.75 16.72 1.30
N GLU A 54 -3.59 17.39 1.20
CA GLU A 54 -2.33 16.84 1.73
C GLU A 54 -2.39 16.61 3.25
N ALA A 55 -3.22 17.38 3.96
CA ALA A 55 -3.39 17.29 5.41
C ALA A 55 -4.06 15.98 5.84
N ARG A 56 -4.93 15.40 4.98
CA ARG A 56 -5.64 14.14 5.26
C ARG A 56 -4.89 12.89 4.82
N ILE A 57 -3.85 13.00 3.98
CA ILE A 57 -3.03 11.84 3.57
C ILE A 57 -2.50 11.05 4.79
N PRO A 58 -1.92 11.67 5.83
CA PRO A 58 -1.40 10.94 6.99
C PRO A 58 -2.47 10.22 7.81
N GLU A 59 -3.76 10.46 7.56
CA GLU A 59 -4.87 9.82 8.27
C GLU A 59 -5.28 8.49 7.63
N LEU A 60 -5.01 8.28 6.33
CA LEU A 60 -5.37 7.07 5.59
C LEU A 60 -4.94 5.74 6.23
N PRO A 61 -3.79 5.65 6.94
CA PRO A 61 -3.41 4.41 7.63
C PRO A 61 -4.41 3.95 8.71
N HIS A 62 -5.21 4.84 9.30
CA HIS A 62 -6.23 4.44 10.27
C HIS A 62 -7.32 3.55 9.65
N TYR A 63 -7.46 3.56 8.31
CA TYR A 63 -8.49 2.82 7.59
C TYR A 63 -8.02 1.44 7.12
N PHE A 64 -6.72 1.13 7.18
CA PHE A 64 -6.15 -0.16 6.75
C PHE A 64 -6.78 -1.37 7.45
N HIS A 65 -7.27 -1.18 8.67
CA HIS A 65 -7.89 -2.25 9.48
C HIS A 65 -9.30 -1.90 9.99
N GLY A 66 -9.89 -0.80 9.49
CA GLY A 66 -11.11 -0.21 10.07
C GLY A 66 -12.40 -1.03 9.87
N ASP A 67 -12.48 -1.85 8.81
CA ASP A 67 -13.59 -2.78 8.52
C ASP A 67 -13.04 -4.05 7.89
N SER A 68 -13.22 -5.17 8.59
CA SER A 68 -12.81 -6.50 8.11
C SER A 68 -13.95 -7.28 7.44
N MET A 69 -15.20 -6.83 7.61
CA MET A 69 -16.38 -7.49 7.08
C MET A 69 -17.01 -6.67 5.94
N PRO A 70 -17.37 -7.30 4.81
CA PRO A 70 -18.07 -6.61 3.74
C PRO A 70 -19.46 -6.17 4.20
N PRO A 71 -19.98 -5.06 3.64
CA PRO A 71 -21.40 -4.74 3.67
C PRO A 71 -22.27 -5.93 3.23
N SER A 72 -23.48 -6.04 3.77
CA SER A 72 -24.36 -7.20 3.55
C SER A 72 -24.62 -7.51 2.08
N GLU A 73 -24.76 -6.48 1.27
CA GLU A 73 -24.99 -6.49 -0.17
C GLU A 73 -23.77 -6.95 -0.99
N LEU A 74 -22.58 -6.96 -0.37
CA LEU A 74 -21.32 -7.41 -0.96
C LEU A 74 -20.81 -8.74 -0.37
N ALA A 75 -21.51 -9.31 0.62
CA ALA A 75 -21.05 -10.49 1.35
C ALA A 75 -20.77 -11.68 0.41
N ASP A 76 -21.66 -11.93 -0.55
CA ASP A 76 -21.51 -13.02 -1.52
C ASP A 76 -20.34 -12.80 -2.49
N ARG A 77 -19.93 -11.54 -2.71
CA ARG A 77 -18.80 -11.18 -3.58
C ARG A 77 -17.46 -11.34 -2.88
N PHE A 78 -17.44 -11.21 -1.54
CA PHE A 78 -16.24 -11.31 -0.72
C PHE A 78 -16.41 -12.33 0.43
N PRO A 79 -16.63 -13.61 0.12
CA PRO A 79 -16.91 -14.64 1.14
C PRO A 79 -15.67 -15.05 1.94
N GLY A 80 -14.46 -14.72 1.47
CA GLY A 80 -13.19 -15.13 2.09
C GLY A 80 -12.85 -14.31 3.34
N LEU A 81 -12.32 -15.00 4.35
CA LEU A 81 -11.79 -14.34 5.55
C LEU A 81 -10.69 -13.34 5.18
N GLY A 82 -10.86 -12.07 5.56
CA GLY A 82 -9.90 -11.00 5.28
C GLY A 82 -9.92 -10.48 3.84
N GLN A 83 -10.71 -11.08 2.94
CA GLN A 83 -10.80 -10.66 1.53
C GLN A 83 -11.27 -9.21 1.41
N TRP A 84 -12.30 -8.82 2.18
CA TRP A 84 -12.79 -7.45 2.17
C TRP A 84 -11.75 -6.44 2.71
N MET A 85 -11.02 -6.80 3.76
CA MET A 85 -9.95 -5.97 4.30
C MET A 85 -8.85 -5.75 3.25
N ALA A 86 -8.41 -6.81 2.58
CA ALA A 86 -7.41 -6.73 1.52
C ALA A 86 -7.88 -5.81 0.37
N VAL A 87 -9.13 -5.95 -0.07
CA VAL A 87 -9.69 -5.10 -1.13
C VAL A 87 -9.77 -3.63 -0.69
N ARG A 88 -10.10 -3.35 0.57
CA ARG A 88 -10.08 -1.98 1.11
C ARG A 88 -8.66 -1.41 1.18
N GLN A 89 -7.68 -2.23 1.55
CA GLN A 89 -6.27 -1.81 1.52
C GLN A 89 -5.83 -1.47 0.09
N LEU A 90 -6.12 -2.34 -0.88
CA LEU A 90 -5.87 -2.07 -2.31
C LEU A 90 -6.52 -0.76 -2.77
N ALA A 91 -7.77 -0.51 -2.39
CA ALA A 91 -8.46 0.75 -2.70
C ALA A 91 -7.73 1.97 -2.13
N ILE A 92 -7.25 1.91 -0.88
CA ILE A 92 -6.48 3.00 -0.27
C ILE A 92 -5.16 3.22 -1.02
N PHE A 93 -4.44 2.16 -1.38
CA PHE A 93 -3.18 2.27 -2.12
C PHE A 93 -3.38 2.80 -3.55
N GLU A 94 -4.46 2.42 -4.22
CA GLU A 94 -4.80 2.99 -5.53
C GLU A 94 -5.14 4.49 -5.43
N ILE A 95 -5.84 4.91 -4.37
CA ILE A 95 -6.05 6.33 -4.09
C ILE A 95 -4.71 7.05 -3.88
N LEU A 96 -3.79 6.47 -3.09
CA LEU A 96 -2.44 7.04 -2.87
C LEU A 96 -1.64 7.14 -4.17
N TYR A 97 -1.75 6.16 -5.07
CA TYR A 97 -1.15 6.21 -6.41
C TYR A 97 -1.65 7.44 -7.19
N PHE A 98 -2.96 7.69 -7.22
CA PHE A 98 -3.52 8.84 -7.94
C PHE A 98 -3.31 10.19 -7.23
N ILE A 99 -3.07 10.20 -5.91
CA ILE A 99 -2.59 11.39 -5.20
C ILE A 99 -1.19 11.77 -5.68
N GLY A 100 -0.33 10.78 -5.96
CA GLY A 100 0.99 11.01 -6.57
C GLY A 100 2.04 11.46 -5.56
N SER A 101 2.88 12.44 -5.94
CA SER A 101 4.03 12.90 -5.15
C SER A 101 3.71 13.22 -3.67
N PRO A 102 2.58 13.88 -3.32
CA PRO A 102 2.22 14.12 -1.91
C PRO A 102 2.05 12.85 -1.06
N ALA A 103 1.77 11.69 -1.66
CA ALA A 103 1.64 10.42 -0.96
C ALA A 103 2.99 9.77 -0.58
N LEU A 104 4.11 10.20 -1.19
CA LEU A 104 5.42 9.56 -1.03
C LEU A 104 5.88 9.45 0.44
N PRO A 105 5.77 10.47 1.31
CA PRO A 105 6.20 10.35 2.69
C PRO A 105 5.44 9.26 3.47
N LEU A 106 4.16 9.06 3.13
CA LEU A 106 3.38 7.98 3.71
C LEU A 106 3.79 6.63 3.13
N LEU A 107 3.85 6.50 1.80
CA LEU A 107 4.22 5.25 1.14
C LEU A 107 5.59 4.73 1.58
N LYS A 108 6.60 5.60 1.63
CA LYS A 108 7.94 5.24 2.13
C LYS A 108 7.88 4.75 3.59
N ARG A 109 7.15 5.45 4.46
CA ARG A 109 6.98 5.04 5.86
C ARG A 109 6.30 3.67 6.00
N VAL A 110 5.30 3.37 5.16
CA VAL A 110 4.62 2.07 5.18
C VAL A 110 5.53 0.97 4.63
N ALA A 111 6.23 1.21 3.52
CA ALA A 111 7.19 0.26 2.94
C ALA A 111 8.31 -0.11 3.92
N HIS A 112 8.78 0.83 4.75
CA HIS A 112 9.76 0.59 5.81
C HIS A 112 9.16 0.07 7.14
N GLY A 113 7.84 -0.14 7.19
CA GLY A 113 7.10 -0.54 8.39
C GLY A 113 7.29 -1.99 8.80
N ALA A 114 6.47 -2.44 9.74
CA ALA A 114 6.39 -3.85 10.11
C ALA A 114 5.85 -4.68 8.93
N TYR A 115 6.29 -5.93 8.84
CA TYR A 115 5.79 -6.88 7.84
C TYR A 115 4.27 -7.09 8.03
N ASP A 116 3.51 -6.63 7.05
CA ASP A 116 2.05 -6.73 6.92
C ASP A 116 1.68 -6.54 5.45
N TRP A 117 0.46 -6.91 5.04
CA TRP A 117 -0.05 -6.74 3.65
C TRP A 117 -0.02 -5.29 3.15
N THR A 118 0.18 -4.32 4.04
CA THR A 118 0.32 -2.92 3.67
C THR A 118 1.74 -2.58 3.18
N GLN A 119 2.76 -3.35 3.56
CA GLN A 119 4.15 -3.14 3.16
C GLN A 119 4.36 -3.42 1.67
N ASP A 120 3.88 -4.56 1.18
CA ASP A 120 3.97 -4.97 -0.22
C ASP A 120 3.19 -4.03 -1.13
N ASN A 121 1.96 -3.67 -0.77
CA ASN A 121 1.18 -2.68 -1.50
C ASN A 121 1.86 -1.30 -1.57
N ALA A 122 2.54 -0.87 -0.50
CA ALA A 122 3.29 0.40 -0.52
C ALA A 122 4.48 0.34 -1.49
N ILE A 123 5.19 -0.79 -1.54
CA ILE A 123 6.31 -1.02 -2.46
C ILE A 123 5.82 -1.03 -3.91
N GLU A 124 4.71 -1.71 -4.18
CA GLU A 124 4.06 -1.75 -5.50
C GLU A 124 3.72 -0.35 -6.01
N VAL A 125 3.08 0.48 -5.18
CA VAL A 125 2.71 1.85 -5.55
C VAL A 125 3.95 2.73 -5.75
N LEU A 126 4.99 2.59 -4.92
CA LEU A 126 6.25 3.31 -5.11
C LEU A 126 6.89 2.98 -6.47
N CYS A 127 6.89 1.70 -6.87
CA CYS A 127 7.38 1.27 -8.18
C CYS A 127 6.55 1.89 -9.32
N ARG A 128 5.22 1.92 -9.19
CA ARG A 128 4.33 2.54 -10.18
C ARG A 128 4.54 4.04 -10.30
N LEU A 129 4.69 4.75 -9.19
CA LEU A 129 5.00 6.19 -9.20
C LEU A 129 6.36 6.47 -9.87
N ALA A 130 7.38 5.68 -9.53
CA ALA A 130 8.70 5.79 -10.14
C ALA A 130 8.71 5.48 -11.65
N ALA A 131 7.81 4.61 -12.12
CA ALA A 131 7.65 4.34 -13.55
C ALA A 131 7.28 5.59 -14.35
N TYR A 132 6.50 6.50 -13.74
CA TYR A 132 6.06 7.77 -14.32
C TYR A 132 6.86 8.96 -13.78
N ASP A 133 8.14 8.74 -13.47
CA ASP A 133 9.16 9.74 -13.12
C ASP A 133 8.93 10.50 -11.80
N VAL A 134 8.05 10.00 -10.93
CA VAL A 134 7.83 10.58 -9.59
C VAL A 134 8.92 10.08 -8.64
N GLU A 135 9.93 10.92 -8.38
CA GLU A 135 11.11 10.61 -7.56
C GLU A 135 11.77 9.27 -7.93
N ARG A 136 11.90 8.98 -9.22
CA ARG A 136 12.35 7.67 -9.72
C ARG A 136 13.70 7.26 -9.12
N GLU A 137 14.75 8.08 -9.25
CA GLU A 137 16.09 7.68 -8.82
C GLU A 137 16.15 7.42 -7.32
N THR A 138 15.57 8.31 -6.51
CA THR A 138 15.51 8.17 -5.05
C THR A 138 14.74 6.91 -4.66
N THR A 139 13.58 6.68 -5.28
CA THR A 139 12.73 5.51 -5.00
C THR A 139 13.45 4.21 -5.34
N ILE A 140 14.13 4.12 -6.48
CA ILE A 140 14.91 2.94 -6.86
C ILE A 140 16.08 2.71 -5.91
N GLN A 141 16.78 3.76 -5.48
CA GLN A 141 17.88 3.64 -4.51
C GLN A 141 17.38 3.12 -3.15
N ASP A 142 16.29 3.68 -2.63
CA ASP A 142 15.63 3.22 -1.41
C ASP A 142 15.17 1.76 -1.56
N LEU A 143 14.55 1.46 -2.71
CA LEU A 143 14.24 0.14 -3.28
C LEU A 143 15.33 -0.91 -3.00
N ARG A 144 16.49 -0.64 -3.60
CA ARG A 144 17.68 -1.50 -3.56
C ARG A 144 18.21 -1.73 -2.15
N MET A 145 18.04 -0.76 -1.25
CA MET A 145 18.47 -0.88 0.14
C MET A 145 17.45 -1.58 1.05
N LEU A 146 16.16 -1.54 0.68
CA LEU A 146 15.06 -2.09 1.46
C LEU A 146 14.84 -3.57 1.14
N ILE A 147 14.72 -3.93 -0.14
CA ILE A 147 14.35 -5.28 -0.59
C ILE A 147 15.17 -6.41 0.07
N PRO A 148 16.51 -6.33 0.18
CA PRO A 148 17.32 -7.39 0.82
C PRO A 148 16.99 -7.65 2.30
N LYS A 149 16.24 -6.74 2.95
CA LYS A 149 15.85 -6.84 4.37
C LYS A 149 14.40 -7.30 4.53
N LEU A 150 13.66 -7.40 3.44
CA LEU A 150 12.26 -7.82 3.45
C LEU A 150 12.16 -9.33 3.58
N ARG A 151 10.99 -9.79 4.04
CA ARG A 151 10.63 -11.20 3.90
C ARG A 151 10.39 -11.51 2.43
N TYR A 152 10.77 -12.72 2.03
CA TYR A 152 10.60 -13.20 0.66
C TYR A 152 9.16 -13.02 0.16
N GLU A 153 8.17 -13.32 1.01
CA GLU A 153 6.76 -13.19 0.69
C GLU A 153 6.34 -11.73 0.40
N ALA A 154 6.87 -10.75 1.15
CA ALA A 154 6.61 -9.33 0.85
C ALA A 154 7.15 -8.93 -0.52
N VAL A 155 8.31 -9.46 -0.90
CA VAL A 155 8.90 -9.20 -2.21
C VAL A 155 8.05 -9.84 -3.32
N ILE A 156 7.57 -11.09 -3.13
CA ILE A 156 6.63 -11.75 -4.05
C ILE A 156 5.37 -10.91 -4.24
N TYR A 157 4.68 -10.55 -3.15
CA TYR A 157 3.38 -9.89 -3.25
C TYR A 157 3.49 -8.48 -3.85
N ALA A 158 4.61 -7.80 -3.63
CA ALA A 158 4.88 -6.52 -4.28
C ALA A 158 5.24 -6.68 -5.78
N ALA A 159 5.98 -7.72 -6.14
CA ALA A 159 6.48 -7.93 -7.50
C ALA A 159 5.44 -8.51 -8.46
N GLU A 160 4.56 -9.40 -7.99
CA GLU A 160 3.55 -10.07 -8.82
C GLU A 160 2.68 -9.08 -9.63
N PRO A 161 2.01 -8.07 -9.03
CA PRO A 161 1.23 -7.09 -9.79
C PRO A 161 2.08 -6.30 -10.79
N LEU A 162 3.33 -5.96 -10.44
CA LEU A 162 4.26 -5.24 -11.33
C LEU A 162 4.60 -6.10 -12.57
N VAL A 163 4.88 -7.40 -12.38
CA VAL A 163 5.17 -8.32 -13.49
C VAL A 163 3.96 -8.47 -14.41
N GLN A 164 2.75 -8.53 -13.86
CA GLN A 164 1.53 -8.56 -14.67
C GLN A 164 1.36 -7.27 -15.49
N GLN A 165 1.53 -6.10 -14.85
CA GLN A 165 1.42 -4.79 -15.52
C GLN A 165 2.48 -4.59 -16.61
N ALA A 166 3.71 -5.05 -16.38
CA ALA A 166 4.84 -4.93 -17.31
C ALA A 166 4.60 -5.63 -18.67
N ARG A 167 3.63 -6.55 -18.77
CA ARG A 167 3.23 -7.19 -20.03
C ARG A 167 2.71 -6.19 -21.07
N SER A 168 2.13 -5.07 -20.61
CA SER A 168 1.58 -4.02 -21.45
C SER A 168 2.12 -2.63 -21.16
N ASP A 169 2.80 -2.42 -20.02
CA ASP A 169 3.37 -1.14 -19.62
C ASP A 169 4.91 -1.17 -19.62
N THR A 170 5.51 -0.53 -20.62
CA THR A 170 6.98 -0.46 -20.76
C THR A 170 7.67 0.35 -19.67
N ALA A 171 6.96 1.31 -19.05
CA ALA A 171 7.53 2.12 -17.98
C ALA A 171 7.69 1.29 -16.70
N ILE A 172 6.72 0.42 -16.40
CA ILE A 172 6.79 -0.57 -15.32
C ILE A 172 7.88 -1.61 -15.62
N ALA A 173 7.96 -2.09 -16.87
CA ALA A 173 9.02 -3.01 -17.27
C ALA A 173 10.43 -2.43 -17.03
N ALA A 174 10.62 -1.12 -17.26
CA ALA A 174 11.88 -0.45 -16.97
C ALA A 174 12.21 -0.40 -15.46
N ILE A 175 11.20 -0.19 -14.59
CA ILE A 175 11.39 -0.26 -13.14
C ILE A 175 11.81 -1.65 -12.70
N ILE A 176 11.19 -2.70 -13.25
CA ILE A 176 11.58 -4.09 -12.98
C ILE A 176 13.05 -4.30 -13.37
N GLN A 177 13.48 -3.85 -14.56
CA GLN A 177 14.88 -3.97 -14.98
C GLN A 177 15.86 -3.29 -14.01
N ASP A 178 15.52 -2.11 -13.49
CA ASP A 178 16.33 -1.42 -12.49
C ASP A 178 16.44 -2.22 -11.18
N LEU A 179 15.37 -2.94 -10.80
CA LEU A 179 15.32 -3.74 -9.57
C LEU A 179 15.92 -5.14 -9.72
N LEU A 180 16.04 -5.69 -10.95
CA LEU A 180 16.72 -6.97 -11.22
C LEU A 180 18.21 -6.97 -10.84
N THR A 181 18.79 -5.80 -10.55
CA THR A 181 20.15 -5.72 -9.98
C THR A 181 20.21 -6.18 -8.51
N VAL A 182 19.06 -6.33 -7.84
CA VAL A 182 18.93 -6.82 -6.46
C VAL A 182 18.68 -8.33 -6.50
N PRO A 183 19.56 -9.17 -5.91
CA PRO A 183 19.44 -10.62 -5.99
C PRO A 183 18.08 -11.17 -5.53
N GLU A 184 17.57 -10.68 -4.40
CA GLU A 184 16.31 -11.13 -3.81
C GLU A 184 15.10 -10.78 -4.71
N PHE A 185 15.15 -9.65 -5.41
CA PHE A 185 14.11 -9.29 -6.38
C PHE A 185 14.22 -10.12 -7.66
N ALA A 186 15.44 -10.37 -8.14
CA ALA A 186 15.68 -11.17 -9.33
C ALA A 186 15.23 -12.62 -9.17
N GLU A 187 15.44 -13.21 -7.99
CA GLU A 187 14.96 -14.54 -7.62
C GLU A 187 13.43 -14.61 -7.67
N VAL A 188 12.75 -13.68 -7.00
CA VAL A 188 11.29 -13.57 -7.00
C VAL A 188 10.72 -13.37 -8.41
N HIS A 189 11.32 -12.47 -9.19
CA HIS A 189 10.88 -12.20 -10.56
C HIS A 189 10.97 -13.47 -11.43
N ALA A 190 12.06 -14.23 -11.31
CA ALA A 190 12.24 -15.46 -12.06
C ALA A 190 11.17 -16.51 -11.71
N GLU A 191 10.82 -16.65 -10.42
CA GLU A 191 9.77 -17.57 -9.96
C GLU A 191 8.39 -17.18 -10.48
N ILE A 192 8.03 -15.89 -10.43
CA ILE A 192 6.75 -15.38 -10.95
C ILE A 192 6.64 -15.64 -12.46
N VAL A 193 7.70 -15.36 -13.22
CA VAL A 193 7.70 -15.58 -14.68
C VAL A 193 7.59 -17.07 -15.02
N GLN A 194 8.28 -17.95 -14.30
CA GLN A 194 8.19 -19.41 -14.51
C GLN A 194 6.79 -19.95 -14.18
N SER A 195 6.16 -19.45 -13.12
CA SER A 195 4.83 -19.89 -12.70
C SER A 195 3.71 -19.44 -13.63
N ALA A 196 3.97 -18.44 -14.47
CA ALA A 196 3.01 -17.88 -15.41
C ALA A 196 3.12 -18.44 -16.85
N MET A 197 4.06 -19.35 -17.10
CA MET A 197 4.25 -20.10 -18.35
C MET A 197 3.54 -21.45 -18.33
#